data_AF-A0A977T755-F1
#
_entry.id   AF-A0A977T755-F1
#
_cell.length_a   1.000
_cell.length_b   1.000
_cell.length_c   1.000
_cell.angle_alpha   90.00
_cell.angle_beta   90.00
_cell.angle_gamma   90.00
#
_symmetry.space_group_name_H-M   'P 1'
#
loop_
_entity.id
_entity.type
_entity.pdbx_description
1 polymer ?
#
loop_
_entity_poly.entity_id
_entity_poly.type
_entity_poly.pdbx_seq_one_letter_code
_entity_poly.pdbx_strand_id
1 'polypeptide(L)'
;MLILVVYFITLPALTSKVVSGETPMDEKTQTFISSRVVRTKYGDIRGFIVTPESRYLEPVEVFRGVPYASPPVGSLRFMPPVSGAQWSGVKIAEEFSPVCPQVLPDIRNETAVLKRISRGRLEYLKRILPFLTNQSEDCLYLNIYAPAQAGVRDAVARYPVLVFVHGESYEWSSGNPYDGTVLASHAGLVVVTINYRLGILGFLNPRSDEFPRSPANYGLMDQIAALHWIKENVAVFGGDPTNVTLMGHGTGAACVHFLLTSLAVPEGLLFHRAILMSGSGLSPWSLVADPNKFAAIVATHANCSPELTPPLLLRCLRE
;
A
#
# COMPACT_ATOMS: atom_id res chain seq x y z
N MET A 1 -41.32 21.05 -25.74
CA MET A 1 -40.29 21.56 -26.66
C MET A 1 -39.38 22.48 -25.85
N LEU A 2 -38.35 21.92 -25.21
CA LEU A 2 -37.32 22.66 -24.48
C LEU A 2 -35.99 22.29 -25.14
N ILE A 3 -35.33 23.29 -25.72
CA ILE A 3 -34.10 23.14 -26.49
C ILE A 3 -32.93 23.13 -25.50
N LEU A 4 -32.21 22.00 -25.44
CA LEU A 4 -30.96 21.86 -24.70
C LEU A 4 -29.83 22.37 -25.60
N VAL A 5 -29.29 23.55 -25.29
CA VAL A 5 -28.13 24.12 -26.01
C VAL A 5 -26.85 23.54 -25.39
N VAL A 6 -26.23 22.59 -26.08
CA VAL A 6 -24.91 22.06 -25.73
C VAL A 6 -23.85 22.94 -26.38
N TYR A 7 -23.10 23.71 -25.59
CA TYR A 7 -21.92 24.44 -26.06
C TYR A 7 -20.77 23.45 -26.27
N PHE A 8 -20.42 23.19 -27.54
CA PHE A 8 -19.17 22.54 -27.91
C PHE A 8 -18.04 23.59 -27.86
N ILE A 9 -17.19 23.52 -26.83
CA ILE A 9 -15.91 24.23 -26.83
C ILE A 9 -14.91 23.36 -27.60
N THR A 10 -14.59 23.76 -28.82
CA THR A 10 -13.51 23.17 -29.61
C THR A 10 -12.16 23.61 -29.05
N LEU A 11 -11.45 22.70 -28.37
CA LEU A 11 -10.04 22.87 -28.04
C LEU A 11 -9.19 22.67 -29.30
N PRO A 12 -8.27 23.58 -29.65
CA PRO A 12 -7.36 23.38 -30.78
C PRO A 12 -6.39 22.23 -30.50
N ALA A 13 -6.24 21.36 -31.50
CA ALA A 13 -5.33 20.23 -31.47
C ALA A 13 -3.88 20.68 -31.27
N LEU A 14 -3.31 20.38 -30.10
CA LEU A 14 -1.86 20.44 -29.87
C LEU A 14 -1.22 19.23 -30.53
N THR A 15 -0.57 19.47 -31.67
CA THR A 15 0.29 18.50 -32.35
C THR A 15 1.61 18.36 -31.59
N SER A 16 1.73 17.34 -30.74
CA SER A 16 3.03 16.96 -30.17
C SER A 16 3.82 16.16 -31.22
N LYS A 17 4.88 16.75 -31.77
CA LYS A 17 5.92 16.02 -32.49
C LYS A 17 6.59 15.03 -31.53
N VAL A 18 6.59 13.75 -31.89
CA VAL A 18 7.36 12.71 -31.23
C VAL A 18 8.83 12.98 -31.52
N VAL A 19 9.58 13.41 -30.51
CA VAL A 19 11.05 13.39 -30.55
C VAL A 19 11.47 12.01 -30.07
N SER A 20 11.92 11.20 -31.02
CA SER A 20 12.54 9.90 -30.77
C SER A 20 14.00 10.10 -30.38
N GLY A 21 14.39 9.58 -29.22
CA GLY A 21 15.79 9.31 -28.88
C GLY A 21 16.25 9.95 -27.59
N GLU A 22 16.02 9.27 -26.47
CA GLU A 22 16.90 9.37 -25.31
C GLU A 22 17.31 7.97 -24.87
N THR A 23 18.62 7.78 -24.90
CA THR A 23 19.42 6.66 -24.39
C THR A 23 19.17 6.40 -22.90
N PRO A 24 19.54 5.22 -22.36
CA PRO A 24 19.30 4.90 -20.96
C PRO A 24 19.97 5.93 -20.06
N MET A 25 19.18 6.52 -19.18
CA MET A 25 19.62 7.50 -18.19
C MET A 25 20.61 6.81 -17.25
N ASP A 26 21.85 7.29 -17.29
CA ASP A 26 22.94 6.94 -16.38
C ASP A 26 22.45 7.00 -14.93
N GLU A 27 22.71 5.94 -14.17
CA GLU A 27 22.37 5.79 -12.75
C GLU A 27 23.27 6.74 -11.92
N LYS A 28 22.98 8.04 -11.99
CA LYS A 28 23.59 9.02 -11.09
C LYS A 28 23.16 8.68 -9.67
N THR A 29 24.12 8.28 -8.84
CA THR A 29 24.01 8.26 -7.38
C THR A 29 23.42 9.59 -6.92
N GLN A 30 22.11 9.62 -6.66
CA GLN A 30 21.43 10.80 -6.15
C GLN A 30 21.89 10.96 -4.70
N THR A 31 22.77 11.92 -4.44
CA THR A 31 23.15 12.30 -3.08
C THR A 31 21.95 12.97 -2.42
N PHE A 32 21.14 12.18 -1.74
CA PHE A 32 20.01 12.70 -0.99
C PHE A 32 20.51 13.47 0.23
N ILE A 33 19.87 14.60 0.54
CA ILE A 33 20.12 15.33 1.78
C ILE A 33 19.44 14.53 2.90
N SER A 34 20.19 14.05 3.88
CA SER A 34 19.62 13.32 5.01
C SER A 34 18.59 14.17 5.76
N SER A 35 17.45 13.57 6.11
CA SER A 35 16.44 14.22 6.93
C SER A 35 16.82 14.21 8.41
N ARG A 36 16.02 14.89 9.23
CA ARG A 36 16.19 14.81 10.69
C ARG A 36 15.92 13.39 11.19
N VAL A 37 16.54 13.03 12.31
CA VAL A 37 16.18 11.79 13.01
C VAL A 37 14.83 11.99 13.71
N VAL A 38 13.90 11.10 13.43
CA VAL A 38 12.55 11.09 14.01
C VAL A 38 12.43 9.91 14.96
N ARG A 39 12.03 10.16 16.21
CA ARG A 39 11.87 9.13 17.24
C ARG A 39 10.43 8.62 17.28
N THR A 40 10.23 7.39 16.83
CA THR A 40 8.94 6.69 16.94
C THR A 40 8.85 5.95 18.27
N LYS A 41 7.69 5.37 18.58
CA LYS A 41 7.49 4.48 19.73
C LYS A 41 8.37 3.22 19.67
N TYR A 42 8.81 2.83 18.48
CA TYR A 42 9.58 1.60 18.23
C TYR A 42 11.09 1.84 18.12
N GLY A 43 11.51 3.05 17.75
CA GLY A 43 12.90 3.42 17.63
C GLY A 43 13.12 4.64 16.75
N ASP A 44 14.38 5.01 16.58
CA ASP A 44 14.78 6.19 15.83
C ASP A 44 14.88 5.84 14.33
N ILE A 45 14.41 6.75 13.47
CA ILE A 45 14.37 6.61 12.01
C ILE A 45 14.97 7.86 11.36
N ARG A 46 15.77 7.67 10.31
CA ARG A 46 16.26 8.75 9.45
C ARG A 46 15.88 8.45 8.02
N GLY A 47 15.26 9.42 7.36
CA GLY A 47 14.96 9.37 5.94
C GLY A 47 15.82 10.38 5.19
N PHE A 48 15.27 10.95 4.13
CA PHE A 48 15.96 11.90 3.27
C PHE A 48 15.00 12.96 2.75
N ILE A 49 15.55 14.06 2.25
CA ILE A 49 14.79 15.19 1.72
C ILE A 49 14.81 15.13 0.19
N VAL A 50 13.63 15.22 -0.41
CA VAL A 50 13.43 15.39 -1.85
C VAL A 50 12.94 16.81 -2.09
N THR A 51 13.63 17.54 -2.97
CA THR A 51 13.20 18.85 -3.44
C THR A 51 12.73 18.70 -4.89
N PRO A 52 11.42 18.73 -5.17
CA PRO A 52 10.92 18.63 -6.53
C PRO A 52 11.41 19.80 -7.40
N GLU A 53 11.60 19.58 -8.70
CA GLU A 53 12.19 20.57 -9.62
C GLU A 53 11.30 21.82 -9.85
N SER A 54 10.03 21.75 -9.45
CA SER A 54 9.07 22.85 -9.62
C SER A 54 9.19 23.86 -8.48
N ARG A 55 9.29 25.15 -8.83
CA ARG A 55 9.26 26.27 -7.87
C ARG A 55 7.97 26.39 -7.05
N TYR A 56 6.92 25.68 -7.44
CA TYR A 56 5.63 25.68 -6.73
C TYR A 56 5.51 24.50 -5.75
N LEU A 57 6.56 23.70 -5.62
CA LEU A 57 6.61 22.53 -4.76
C LEU A 57 7.64 22.76 -3.66
N GLU A 58 7.20 22.59 -2.43
CA GLU A 58 8.03 22.62 -1.24
C GLU A 58 8.83 21.31 -1.08
N PRO A 59 9.99 21.32 -0.40
CA PRO A 59 10.73 20.11 -0.08
C PRO A 59 9.93 19.14 0.79
N VAL A 60 10.21 17.84 0.65
CA VAL A 60 9.49 16.75 1.33
C VAL A 60 10.50 15.85 2.05
N GLU A 61 10.27 15.56 3.33
CA GLU A 61 10.93 14.49 4.06
C GLU A 61 10.28 13.14 3.68
N VAL A 62 11.10 12.22 3.19
CA VAL A 62 10.69 10.90 2.72
C VAL A 62 11.32 9.82 3.59
N PHE A 63 10.48 8.89 4.07
CA PHE A 63 10.88 7.72 4.86
C PHE A 63 10.30 6.48 4.19
N ARG A 64 11.16 5.64 3.60
CA ARG A 64 10.77 4.40 2.91
C ARG A 64 11.08 3.19 3.78
N GLY A 65 10.24 2.15 3.69
CA GLY A 65 10.51 0.90 4.38
C GLY A 65 10.44 0.97 5.91
N VAL A 66 9.47 1.73 6.44
CA VAL A 66 9.24 1.84 7.89
C VAL A 66 8.38 0.66 8.36
N PRO A 67 8.87 -0.21 9.27
CA PRO A 67 8.12 -1.38 9.74
C PRO A 67 6.98 -0.93 10.65
N TYR A 68 5.77 -1.41 10.38
CA TYR A 68 4.62 -1.15 11.24
C TYR A 68 4.16 -2.37 12.06
N ALA A 69 4.63 -3.56 11.70
CA ALA A 69 4.35 -4.82 12.39
C ALA A 69 5.56 -5.75 12.33
N SER A 70 5.54 -6.81 13.15
CA SER A 70 6.52 -7.89 13.09
C SER A 70 6.36 -8.69 11.78
N PRO A 71 7.45 -9.22 11.20
CA PRO A 71 7.40 -10.03 9.99
C PRO A 71 6.45 -11.25 10.16
N PRO A 72 5.46 -11.45 9.28
CA PRO A 72 4.46 -12.53 9.40
C PRO A 72 4.99 -13.86 8.88
N VAL A 73 6.20 -14.24 9.28
CA VAL A 73 6.93 -15.44 8.83
C VAL A 73 6.80 -16.60 9.81
N GLY A 74 7.00 -17.83 9.31
CA GLY A 74 7.04 -19.04 10.15
C GLY A 74 5.75 -19.23 10.94
N SER A 75 5.84 -19.26 12.27
CA SER A 75 4.67 -19.42 13.16
C SER A 75 3.67 -18.25 13.09
N LEU A 76 4.10 -17.07 12.60
CA LEU A 76 3.24 -15.90 12.41
C LEU A 76 2.54 -15.89 11.04
N ARG A 77 2.87 -16.82 10.14
CA ARG A 77 2.12 -17.00 8.89
C ARG A 77 0.70 -17.46 9.22
N PHE A 78 -0.29 -16.87 8.56
CA PHE A 78 -1.72 -17.07 8.88
C PHE A 78 -2.05 -16.77 10.35
N MET A 79 -1.49 -15.70 10.89
CA MET A 79 -1.86 -15.12 12.18
C MET A 79 -2.14 -13.62 12.01
N PRO A 80 -2.95 -13.01 12.90
CA PRO A 80 -3.06 -11.56 12.98
C PRO A 80 -1.67 -10.90 13.11
N PRO A 81 -1.47 -9.70 12.55
CA PRO A 81 -0.21 -8.98 12.69
C PRO A 81 0.06 -8.67 14.17
N VAL A 82 1.32 -8.78 14.55
CA VAL A 82 1.79 -8.48 15.91
C VAL A 82 2.62 -7.21 15.85
N SER A 83 2.55 -6.36 16.88
CA SER A 83 3.40 -5.17 16.98
C SER A 83 4.89 -5.53 16.83
N GLY A 84 5.64 -4.65 16.18
CA GLY A 84 7.08 -4.81 16.00
C GLY A 84 7.84 -4.74 17.33
N ALA A 85 8.99 -5.42 17.40
CA ALA A 85 9.95 -5.20 18.49
C ALA A 85 10.57 -3.80 18.37
N GLN A 86 10.94 -3.22 19.51
CA GLN A 86 11.73 -1.99 19.51
C GLN A 86 13.15 -2.29 19.02
N TRP A 87 13.76 -1.36 18.28
CA TRP A 87 15.14 -1.46 17.82
C TRP A 87 16.04 -0.40 18.47
N SER A 88 17.33 -0.74 18.58
CA SER A 88 18.37 0.18 19.03
C SER A 88 19.04 0.88 17.84
N GLY A 89 19.49 2.12 18.06
CA GLY A 89 20.15 2.91 17.02
C GLY A 89 19.15 3.54 16.02
N VAL A 90 19.70 4.12 14.96
CA VAL A 90 18.92 4.83 13.94
C VAL A 90 18.73 3.93 12.72
N LYS A 91 17.48 3.60 12.38
CA LYS A 91 17.14 2.90 11.15
C LYS A 91 17.18 3.88 9.97
N ILE A 92 17.92 3.54 8.93
CA ILE A 92 17.96 4.30 7.68
C ILE A 92 16.78 3.87 6.80
N ALA A 93 15.93 4.82 6.43
CA ALA A 93 14.67 4.66 5.72
C ALA A 93 14.74 5.35 4.34
N GLU A 94 15.80 5.05 3.58
CA GLU A 94 16.07 5.66 2.26
C GLU A 94 15.62 4.77 1.10
N GLU A 95 15.55 3.46 1.33
CA GLU A 95 15.19 2.44 0.34
C GLU A 95 13.83 1.83 0.64
N PHE A 96 13.15 1.35 -0.41
CA PHE A 96 11.93 0.57 -0.24
C PHE A 96 12.24 -0.82 0.34
N SER A 97 11.45 -1.24 1.33
CA SER A 97 11.45 -2.62 1.79
C SER A 97 10.82 -3.56 0.76
N PRO A 98 11.10 -4.88 0.85
CA PRO A 98 10.47 -5.87 -0.03
C PRO A 98 8.94 -5.78 -0.02
N VAL A 99 8.34 -6.06 -1.18
CA VAL A 99 6.88 -6.18 -1.31
C VAL A 99 6.43 -7.58 -0.89
N CYS A 100 5.13 -7.74 -0.60
CA CYS A 100 4.60 -9.05 -0.24
C CYS A 100 4.68 -10.03 -1.41
N PRO A 101 4.80 -11.36 -1.15
CA PRO A 101 4.92 -12.36 -2.20
C PRO A 101 3.70 -12.33 -3.13
N GLN A 102 3.96 -12.28 -4.43
CA GLN A 102 2.95 -12.06 -5.45
C GLN A 102 3.39 -12.56 -6.83
N VAL A 103 2.40 -12.97 -7.64
CA VAL A 103 2.65 -13.35 -9.04
C VAL A 103 2.45 -12.13 -9.93
N LEU A 104 3.54 -11.71 -10.57
CA LEU A 104 3.53 -10.54 -11.45
C LEU A 104 2.98 -10.87 -12.84
N PRO A 105 2.26 -9.95 -13.50
CA PRO A 105 1.88 -10.10 -14.89
C PRO A 105 3.10 -10.28 -15.81
N ASP A 106 3.11 -11.33 -16.65
CA ASP A 106 4.17 -11.53 -17.63
C ASP A 106 3.99 -10.60 -18.84
N ILE A 107 4.90 -9.63 -18.96
CA ILE A 107 4.92 -8.65 -20.05
C ILE A 107 6.09 -8.82 -21.02
N ARG A 108 6.85 -9.92 -20.95
CA ARG A 108 8.09 -10.10 -21.75
C ARG A 108 7.85 -10.10 -23.26
N ASN A 109 6.71 -10.65 -23.70
CA ASN A 109 6.32 -10.67 -25.12
C ASN A 109 5.23 -9.63 -25.40
N GLU A 110 5.67 -8.40 -25.73
CA GLU A 110 4.76 -7.27 -25.95
C GLU A 110 3.73 -7.53 -27.05
N THR A 111 4.12 -8.18 -28.15
CA THR A 111 3.21 -8.49 -29.27
C THR A 111 2.09 -9.43 -28.83
N ALA A 112 2.38 -10.41 -27.98
CA ALA A 112 1.36 -11.30 -27.42
C ALA A 112 0.49 -10.59 -26.38
N VAL A 113 1.08 -9.73 -25.56
CA VAL A 113 0.41 -8.98 -24.49
C VAL A 113 -0.56 -7.94 -25.06
N LEU A 114 -0.17 -7.22 -26.12
CA LEU A 114 -1.02 -6.22 -26.79
C LEU A 114 -2.24 -6.82 -27.50
N LYS A 115 -2.30 -8.16 -27.66
CA LYS A 115 -3.54 -8.84 -28.07
C LYS A 115 -4.57 -8.95 -26.94
N ARG A 116 -4.15 -8.79 -25.68
CA ARG A 116 -4.98 -8.97 -24.47
C ARG A 116 -5.22 -7.66 -23.72
N ILE A 117 -4.26 -6.74 -23.73
CA ILE A 117 -4.35 -5.46 -23.00
C ILE A 117 -4.03 -4.26 -23.91
N SER A 118 -4.51 -3.08 -23.52
CA SER A 118 -4.22 -1.83 -24.23
C SER A 118 -2.75 -1.41 -24.07
N ARG A 119 -2.24 -0.60 -25.01
CA ARG A 119 -0.89 -0.01 -24.93
C ARG A 119 -0.68 0.79 -23.64
N GLY A 120 -1.66 1.59 -23.23
CA GLY A 120 -1.57 2.35 -21.99
C GLY A 120 -1.47 1.47 -20.74
N ARG A 121 -2.14 0.31 -20.75
CA ARG A 121 -2.02 -0.66 -19.66
C ARG A 121 -0.63 -1.33 -19.64
N LEU A 122 -0.08 -1.67 -20.80
CA LEU A 122 1.28 -2.21 -20.90
C LEU A 122 2.31 -1.19 -20.36
N GLU A 123 2.19 0.07 -20.74
CA GLU A 123 3.09 1.13 -20.27
C GLU A 123 3.00 1.34 -18.76
N TYR A 124 1.77 1.33 -18.22
CA TYR A 124 1.55 1.34 -16.78
C TYR A 124 2.26 0.17 -16.08
N LEU A 125 2.13 -1.06 -16.60
CA LEU A 125 2.79 -2.24 -16.04
C LEU A 125 4.32 -2.12 -16.08
N LYS A 126 4.88 -1.69 -17.21
CA LYS A 126 6.33 -1.45 -17.34
C LYS A 126 6.86 -0.50 -16.27
N ARG A 127 6.10 0.54 -15.92
CA ARG A 127 6.48 1.51 -14.88
C ARG A 127 6.45 0.94 -13.47
N ILE A 128 5.46 0.11 -13.13
CA ILE A 128 5.28 -0.35 -11.74
C ILE A 128 6.05 -1.64 -11.41
N LEU A 129 6.25 -2.53 -12.39
CA LEU A 129 6.86 -3.84 -12.14
C LEU A 129 8.25 -3.79 -11.49
N PRO A 130 9.15 -2.83 -11.81
CA PRO A 130 10.45 -2.74 -11.15
C PRO A 130 10.35 -2.59 -9.62
N PHE A 131 9.29 -1.96 -9.11
CA PHE A 131 9.06 -1.79 -7.66
C PHE A 131 8.54 -3.05 -6.97
N LEU A 132 8.19 -4.10 -7.72
CA LEU A 132 7.53 -5.31 -7.23
C LEU A 132 8.41 -6.57 -7.34
N THR A 133 9.64 -6.43 -7.82
CA THR A 133 10.57 -7.55 -8.06
C THR A 133 11.18 -8.09 -6.76
N ASN A 134 11.52 -7.21 -5.82
CA ASN A 134 12.06 -7.60 -4.52
C ASN A 134 10.92 -8.01 -3.58
N GLN A 135 10.70 -9.32 -3.42
CA GLN A 135 9.59 -9.88 -2.65
C GLN A 135 10.07 -10.62 -1.41
N SER A 136 9.34 -10.51 -0.31
CA SER A 136 9.57 -11.26 0.93
C SER A 136 8.26 -11.41 1.70
N GLU A 137 8.11 -12.49 2.48
CA GLU A 137 7.03 -12.55 3.49
C GLU A 137 7.20 -11.49 4.58
N ASP A 138 8.43 -11.05 4.84
CA ASP A 138 8.70 -9.84 5.60
C ASP A 138 8.41 -8.60 4.74
N CYS A 139 7.14 -8.18 4.69
CA CYS A 139 6.65 -7.11 3.84
C CYS A 139 5.75 -6.07 4.54
N LEU A 140 5.60 -6.14 5.88
CA LEU A 140 4.71 -5.25 6.64
C LEU A 140 5.36 -3.89 6.91
N TYR A 141 5.56 -3.15 5.84
CA TYR A 141 6.20 -1.84 5.81
C TYR A 141 5.27 -0.77 5.23
N LEU A 142 5.52 0.48 5.62
CA LEU A 142 4.89 1.66 5.06
C LEU A 142 5.94 2.70 4.64
N ASN A 143 5.55 3.61 3.76
CA ASN A 143 6.35 4.73 3.31
C ASN A 143 5.65 6.04 3.67
N ILE A 144 6.40 7.04 4.11
CA ILE A 144 5.87 8.33 4.58
C ILE A 144 6.51 9.44 3.77
N TYR A 145 5.68 10.36 3.29
CA TYR A 145 6.06 11.57 2.57
C TYR A 145 5.44 12.75 3.31
N ALA A 146 6.27 13.56 3.97
CA ALA A 146 5.83 14.65 4.81
C ALA A 146 6.43 15.97 4.33
N PRO A 147 5.70 17.09 4.34
CA PRO A 147 6.29 18.41 4.07
C PRO A 147 7.49 18.64 4.99
N ALA A 148 8.61 19.09 4.41
CA ALA A 148 9.85 19.21 5.16
C ALA A 148 9.70 20.26 6.28
N GLN A 149 10.05 19.86 7.50
CA GLN A 149 9.97 20.73 8.67
C GLN A 149 11.19 21.65 8.72
N ALA A 150 11.27 22.63 7.82
CA ALA A 150 12.36 23.60 7.80
C ALA A 150 12.25 24.58 8.98
N GLY A 151 13.02 24.35 10.05
CA GLY A 151 13.32 25.37 11.06
C GLY A 151 12.20 25.76 12.03
N VAL A 152 11.06 25.08 12.04
CA VAL A 152 9.96 25.39 12.97
C VAL A 152 10.28 24.82 14.35
N ARG A 153 10.86 25.66 15.22
CA ARG A 153 11.29 25.26 16.57
C ARG A 153 10.16 25.18 17.60
N ASP A 154 9.00 25.81 17.35
CA ASP A 154 8.02 26.05 18.43
C ASP A 154 6.56 25.67 18.12
N ALA A 155 6.23 25.21 16.90
CA ALA A 155 4.92 24.62 16.60
C ALA A 155 5.09 23.49 15.58
N VAL A 156 4.97 22.23 16.02
CA VAL A 156 4.90 21.10 15.07
C VAL A 156 3.65 21.32 14.21
N ALA A 157 3.83 21.75 12.96
CA ALA A 157 2.73 21.88 12.03
C ALA A 157 2.00 20.54 11.99
N ARG A 158 0.68 20.57 12.16
CA ARG A 158 -0.18 19.37 12.19
C ARG A 158 -0.86 19.24 10.84
N TYR A 159 -0.17 18.56 9.93
CA TYR A 159 -0.65 18.32 8.58
C TYR A 159 -1.72 17.22 8.57
N PRO A 160 -2.80 17.34 7.77
CA PRO A 160 -3.70 16.22 7.50
C PRO A 160 -2.91 15.01 7.01
N VAL A 161 -3.37 13.81 7.34
CA VAL A 161 -2.71 12.55 6.95
C VAL A 161 -3.59 11.83 5.93
N LEU A 162 -3.02 11.52 4.77
CA LEU A 162 -3.64 10.69 3.75
C LEU A 162 -2.95 9.33 3.72
N VAL A 163 -3.69 8.26 4.02
CA VAL A 163 -3.18 6.88 3.96
C VAL A 163 -3.73 6.22 2.71
N PHE A 164 -2.84 5.78 1.82
CA PHE A 164 -3.19 5.16 0.55
C PHE A 164 -3.07 3.63 0.63
N VAL A 165 -4.20 2.96 0.40
CA VAL A 165 -4.33 1.51 0.27
C VAL A 165 -4.34 1.16 -1.22
N HIS A 166 -3.27 0.49 -1.68
CA HIS A 166 -3.11 0.17 -3.09
C HIS A 166 -4.16 -0.80 -3.61
N GLY A 167 -4.35 -0.80 -4.93
CA GLY A 167 -5.32 -1.62 -5.64
C GLY A 167 -4.69 -2.65 -6.57
N GLU A 168 -5.31 -2.78 -7.75
CA GLU A 168 -5.06 -3.77 -8.82
C GLU A 168 -5.68 -5.15 -8.56
N SER A 169 -5.22 -5.85 -7.53
CA SER A 169 -5.72 -7.17 -7.17
C SER A 169 -5.55 -7.39 -5.66
N TYR A 170 -6.18 -8.42 -5.11
CA TYR A 170 -5.81 -8.93 -3.80
C TYR A 170 -4.53 -9.78 -3.84
N GLU A 171 -4.03 -10.11 -5.04
CA GLU A 171 -2.93 -11.06 -5.25
C GLU A 171 -1.58 -10.42 -5.58
N TRP A 172 -1.56 -9.15 -6.01
CA TRP A 172 -0.35 -8.44 -6.41
C TRP A 172 -0.53 -6.91 -6.29
N SER A 173 0.55 -6.17 -6.51
CA SER A 173 0.77 -4.73 -6.25
C SER A 173 1.36 -4.44 -4.85
N SER A 174 1.56 -3.16 -4.54
CA SER A 174 2.22 -2.65 -3.34
C SER A 174 1.97 -1.14 -3.20
N GLY A 175 2.21 -0.56 -2.03
CA GLY A 175 2.30 0.89 -1.85
C GLY A 175 3.55 1.54 -2.45
N ASN A 176 4.61 0.78 -2.76
CA ASN A 176 5.90 1.29 -3.25
C ASN A 176 5.83 2.07 -4.58
N PRO A 177 5.06 1.64 -5.61
CA PRO A 177 4.98 2.36 -6.89
C PRO A 177 4.30 3.74 -6.83
N TYR A 178 3.69 4.09 -5.69
CA TYR A 178 2.90 5.31 -5.53
C TYR A 178 3.73 6.37 -4.81
N ASP A 179 4.34 7.27 -5.58
CA ASP A 179 5.13 8.38 -5.01
C ASP A 179 4.23 9.48 -4.44
N GLY A 180 4.28 9.65 -3.12
CA GLY A 180 3.52 10.67 -2.40
C GLY A 180 4.15 12.08 -2.45
N THR A 181 5.35 12.25 -2.99
CA THR A 181 6.13 13.49 -2.90
C THR A 181 5.38 14.70 -3.45
N VAL A 182 4.88 14.62 -4.69
CA VAL A 182 4.18 15.76 -5.32
C VAL A 182 2.91 16.12 -4.58
N LEU A 183 2.14 15.13 -4.12
CA LEU A 183 0.91 15.36 -3.39
C LEU A 183 1.18 15.96 -2.01
N ALA A 184 2.16 15.43 -1.27
CA ALA A 184 2.55 15.94 0.04
C ALA A 184 3.02 17.40 -0.06
N SER A 185 3.86 17.69 -1.06
CA SER A 185 4.40 19.01 -1.34
C SER A 185 3.34 20.02 -1.76
N HIS A 186 2.50 19.67 -2.74
CA HIS A 186 1.53 20.60 -3.31
C HIS A 186 0.34 20.87 -2.38
N ALA A 187 -0.19 19.83 -1.74
CA ALA A 187 -1.38 19.95 -0.91
C ALA A 187 -1.06 20.27 0.56
N GLY A 188 0.22 20.23 0.96
CA GLY A 188 0.64 20.43 2.34
C GLY A 188 0.00 19.38 3.27
N LEU A 189 0.24 18.10 2.99
CA LEU A 189 -0.29 16.99 3.78
C LEU A 189 0.73 15.85 3.91
N VAL A 190 0.59 15.01 4.92
CA VAL A 190 1.41 13.78 5.03
C VAL A 190 0.76 12.68 4.21
N VAL A 191 1.48 12.11 3.24
CA VAL A 191 1.05 10.93 2.50
C VAL A 191 1.72 9.69 3.10
N VAL A 192 0.94 8.65 3.35
CA VAL A 192 1.44 7.34 3.77
C VAL A 192 0.99 6.28 2.77
N THR A 193 1.90 5.47 2.24
CA THR A 193 1.56 4.29 1.43
C THR A 193 1.90 3.03 2.22
N ILE A 194 1.04 2.02 2.18
CA ILE A 194 1.19 0.81 3.00
C ILE A 194 1.31 -0.43 2.13
N ASN A 195 2.09 -1.41 2.58
CA ASN A 195 2.04 -2.79 2.11
C ASN A 195 1.23 -3.62 3.09
N TYR A 196 0.48 -4.61 2.61
CA TYR A 196 -0.27 -5.57 3.43
C TYR A 196 -0.23 -6.96 2.77
N ARG A 197 -0.42 -8.04 3.53
CA ARG A 197 -0.34 -9.40 2.95
C ARG A 197 -1.36 -9.60 1.82
N LEU A 198 -0.92 -10.29 0.78
CA LEU A 198 -1.67 -10.53 -0.45
C LEU A 198 -1.98 -12.03 -0.63
N GLY A 199 -2.92 -12.32 -1.53
CA GLY A 199 -3.28 -13.66 -2.00
C GLY A 199 -3.55 -14.63 -0.85
N ILE A 200 -2.97 -15.82 -0.97
CA ILE A 200 -3.10 -16.90 0.03
C ILE A 200 -2.62 -16.42 1.41
N LEU A 201 -1.49 -15.72 1.48
CA LEU A 201 -0.90 -15.28 2.76
C LEU A 201 -1.77 -14.25 3.48
N GLY A 202 -2.49 -13.42 2.74
CA GLY A 202 -3.35 -12.37 3.28
C GLY A 202 -4.80 -12.77 3.52
N PHE A 203 -5.35 -13.69 2.73
CA PHE A 203 -6.80 -13.89 2.65
C PHE A 203 -7.25 -15.36 2.66
N LEU A 204 -6.33 -16.32 2.77
CA LEU A 204 -6.72 -17.72 2.94
C LEU A 204 -7.58 -17.88 4.19
N ASN A 205 -8.77 -18.45 3.99
CA ASN A 205 -9.72 -18.72 5.05
C ASN A 205 -10.00 -20.23 5.09
N PRO A 206 -9.35 -20.97 6.01
CA PRO A 206 -9.53 -22.43 6.15
C PRO A 206 -10.78 -22.75 6.98
N ARG A 207 -11.86 -21.98 6.84
CA ARG A 207 -13.06 -22.12 7.69
C ARG A 207 -13.61 -23.55 7.59
N SER A 208 -14.11 -24.04 8.72
CA SER A 208 -14.98 -25.22 8.79
C SER A 208 -16.23 -24.85 9.58
N ASP A 209 -17.31 -25.61 9.37
CA ASP A 209 -18.60 -25.38 10.03
C ASP A 209 -18.51 -25.55 11.56
N GLU A 210 -17.53 -26.30 12.05
CA GLU A 210 -17.25 -26.47 13.48
C GLU A 210 -16.49 -25.29 14.12
N PHE A 211 -15.71 -24.55 13.34
CA PHE A 211 -14.89 -23.43 13.83
C PHE A 211 -15.24 -22.11 13.10
N PRO A 212 -16.39 -21.50 13.39
CA PRO A 212 -16.82 -20.26 12.76
C PRO A 212 -15.93 -19.04 13.10
N ARG A 213 -14.94 -19.21 13.99
CA ARG A 213 -14.04 -18.15 14.48
C ARG A 213 -12.58 -18.31 14.06
N SER A 214 -12.26 -19.16 13.09
CA SER A 214 -10.90 -19.18 12.54
C SER A 214 -10.57 -17.77 12.00
N PRO A 215 -9.54 -17.08 12.53
CA PRO A 215 -9.18 -15.76 12.04
C PRO A 215 -8.83 -15.87 10.55
N ALA A 216 -9.32 -14.92 9.78
CA ALA A 216 -9.06 -14.77 8.35
C ALA A 216 -8.90 -13.28 8.05
N ASN A 217 -8.75 -12.91 6.78
CA ASN A 217 -8.58 -11.51 6.36
C ASN A 217 -7.35 -10.85 7.00
N TYR A 218 -6.25 -11.60 7.09
CA TYR A 218 -4.99 -11.11 7.61
C TYR A 218 -4.51 -9.83 6.92
N GLY A 219 -4.73 -9.71 5.60
CA GLY A 219 -4.43 -8.48 4.85
C GLY A 219 -5.25 -7.27 5.30
N LEU A 220 -6.51 -7.43 5.71
CA LEU A 220 -7.29 -6.34 6.33
C LEU A 220 -6.80 -6.03 7.74
N MET A 221 -6.43 -7.05 8.51
CA MET A 221 -5.85 -6.86 9.85
C MET A 221 -4.50 -6.12 9.77
N ASP A 222 -3.70 -6.36 8.74
CA ASP A 222 -2.45 -5.64 8.48
C ASP A 222 -2.71 -4.15 8.23
N GLN A 223 -3.74 -3.82 7.45
CA GLN A 223 -4.15 -2.43 7.24
C GLN A 223 -4.60 -1.76 8.53
N ILE A 224 -5.34 -2.47 9.40
CA ILE A 224 -5.71 -1.99 10.73
C ILE A 224 -4.47 -1.76 11.59
N ALA A 225 -3.50 -2.68 11.57
CA ALA A 225 -2.24 -2.53 12.30
C ALA A 225 -1.44 -1.32 11.81
N ALA A 226 -1.37 -1.09 10.50
CA ALA A 226 -0.75 0.11 9.93
C ALA A 226 -1.46 1.39 10.41
N LEU A 227 -2.79 1.41 10.46
CA LEU A 227 -3.55 2.56 10.97
C LEU A 227 -3.30 2.81 12.46
N HIS A 228 -3.19 1.76 13.28
CA HIS A 228 -2.77 1.89 14.68
C HIS A 228 -1.37 2.48 14.79
N TRP A 229 -0.42 1.99 13.99
CA TRP A 229 0.93 2.53 13.96
C TRP A 229 0.95 4.01 13.58
N ILE A 230 0.17 4.40 12.57
CA ILE A 230 0.03 5.79 12.11
C ILE A 230 -0.54 6.65 13.24
N LYS A 231 -1.61 6.21 13.89
CA LYS A 231 -2.20 6.93 15.04
C LYS A 231 -1.18 7.18 16.16
N GLU A 232 -0.31 6.21 16.44
CA GLU A 232 0.69 6.30 17.50
C GLU A 232 1.91 7.15 17.13
N ASN A 233 2.27 7.24 15.84
CA ASN A 233 3.58 7.76 15.43
C ASN A 233 3.53 8.93 14.44
N VAL A 234 2.43 9.18 13.73
CA VAL A 234 2.43 10.17 12.63
C VAL A 234 2.71 11.60 13.09
N ALA A 235 2.42 11.92 14.36
CA ALA A 235 2.70 13.22 14.97
C ALA A 235 4.17 13.62 14.91
N VAL A 236 5.09 12.68 15.06
CA VAL A 236 6.54 13.01 15.02
C VAL A 236 7.03 13.30 13.60
N PHE A 237 6.26 12.92 12.59
CA PHE A 237 6.47 13.27 11.17
C PHE A 237 5.75 14.57 10.78
N GLY A 238 5.06 15.24 11.71
CA GLY A 238 4.28 16.45 11.44
C GLY A 238 2.83 16.17 11.01
N GLY A 239 2.35 14.93 11.10
CA GLY A 239 0.95 14.61 10.79
C GLY A 239 0.02 14.79 11.99
N ASP A 240 -1.26 15.03 11.74
CA ASP A 240 -2.31 15.05 12.75
C ASP A 240 -3.00 13.68 12.87
N PRO A 241 -2.82 12.93 13.98
CA PRO A 241 -3.47 11.63 14.16
C PRO A 241 -4.99 11.74 14.31
N THR A 242 -5.53 12.94 14.53
CA THR A 242 -6.98 13.21 14.60
C THR A 242 -7.57 13.65 13.26
N ASN A 243 -6.75 13.73 12.21
CA ASN A 243 -7.15 14.18 10.88
C ASN A 243 -6.61 13.23 9.80
N VAL A 244 -6.99 11.96 9.91
CA VAL A 244 -6.55 10.88 9.01
C VAL A 244 -7.65 10.57 7.98
N THR A 245 -7.29 10.60 6.70
CA THR A 245 -8.13 10.22 5.56
C THR A 245 -7.59 8.93 4.94
N LEU A 246 -8.44 7.92 4.80
CA LEU A 246 -8.08 6.64 4.19
C LEU A 246 -8.54 6.60 2.73
N MET A 247 -7.62 6.41 1.80
CA MET A 247 -7.87 6.45 0.37
C MET A 247 -7.52 5.11 -0.26
N GLY A 248 -8.39 4.59 -1.13
CA GLY A 248 -8.14 3.35 -1.85
C GLY A 248 -8.53 3.43 -3.31
N HIS A 249 -7.86 2.64 -4.15
CA HIS A 249 -8.18 2.48 -5.57
C HIS A 249 -8.48 1.01 -5.89
N GLY A 250 -9.52 0.71 -6.68
CA GLY A 250 -9.86 -0.65 -7.10
C GLY A 250 -10.11 -1.60 -5.92
N THR A 251 -9.34 -2.69 -5.81
CA THR A 251 -9.39 -3.60 -4.65
C THR A 251 -9.04 -2.89 -3.34
N GLY A 252 -8.14 -1.90 -3.36
CA GLY A 252 -7.86 -1.06 -2.20
C GLY A 252 -9.08 -0.25 -1.75
N ALA A 253 -9.90 0.25 -2.69
CA ALA A 253 -11.16 0.93 -2.34
C ALA A 253 -12.17 -0.03 -1.71
N ALA A 254 -12.20 -1.30 -2.14
CA ALA A 254 -13.01 -2.33 -1.48
C ALA A 254 -12.50 -2.62 -0.06
N CYS A 255 -11.19 -2.71 0.16
CA CYS A 255 -10.59 -2.80 1.50
C CYS A 255 -11.04 -1.63 2.40
N VAL A 256 -10.94 -0.38 1.90
CA VAL A 256 -11.40 0.81 2.63
C VAL A 256 -12.89 0.72 2.97
N HIS A 257 -13.72 0.22 2.05
CA HIS A 257 -15.15 -0.02 2.33
C HIS A 257 -15.35 -1.07 3.44
N PHE A 258 -14.59 -2.16 3.46
CA PHE A 258 -14.67 -3.14 4.55
C PHE A 258 -14.23 -2.55 5.88
N LEU A 259 -13.19 -1.71 5.90
CA LEU A 259 -12.75 -1.04 7.12
C LEU A 259 -13.77 -0.02 7.64
N LEU A 260 -14.45 0.70 6.75
CA LEU A 260 -15.56 1.61 7.10
C LEU A 260 -16.73 0.92 7.78
N THR A 261 -17.01 -0.33 7.40
CA THR A 261 -18.18 -1.09 7.88
C THR A 261 -17.84 -2.10 8.97
N SER A 262 -16.55 -2.25 9.29
CA SER A 262 -16.06 -3.24 10.26
C SER A 262 -16.23 -2.75 11.70
N LEU A 263 -16.84 -3.59 12.55
CA LEU A 263 -16.90 -3.35 14.00
C LEU A 263 -15.52 -3.40 14.67
N ALA A 264 -14.50 -3.96 14.01
CA ALA A 264 -13.14 -3.97 14.52
C ALA A 264 -12.45 -2.60 14.43
N VAL A 265 -13.04 -1.65 13.69
CA VAL A 265 -12.52 -0.29 13.54
C VAL A 265 -13.55 0.71 14.09
N PRO A 266 -13.44 1.11 15.36
CA PRO A 266 -14.36 2.09 15.94
C PRO A 266 -14.31 3.42 15.19
N GLU A 267 -15.48 4.03 15.00
CA GLU A 267 -15.64 5.30 14.30
C GLU A 267 -14.77 6.40 14.92
N GLY A 268 -14.08 7.16 14.07
CA GLY A 268 -13.21 8.26 14.50
C GLY A 268 -11.98 7.84 15.31
N LEU A 269 -11.75 6.54 15.51
CA LEU A 269 -10.59 6.08 16.26
C LEU A 269 -9.33 6.03 15.39
N LEU A 270 -9.41 5.38 14.22
CA LEU A 270 -8.24 5.12 13.37
C LEU A 270 -8.17 6.04 12.14
N PHE A 271 -9.32 6.42 11.59
CA PHE A 271 -9.43 7.38 10.51
C PHE A 271 -10.79 8.09 10.57
N HIS A 272 -10.90 9.22 9.87
CA HIS A 272 -11.99 10.18 10.02
C HIS A 272 -12.71 10.45 8.69
N ARG A 273 -12.04 10.19 7.57
CA ARG A 273 -12.58 10.37 6.21
C ARG A 273 -12.13 9.23 5.33
N ALA A 274 -12.88 8.96 4.27
CA ALA A 274 -12.53 7.94 3.30
C ALA A 274 -12.73 8.43 1.85
N ILE A 275 -11.86 7.99 0.94
CA ILE A 275 -11.94 8.23 -0.50
C ILE A 275 -11.88 6.87 -1.20
N LEU A 276 -12.97 6.49 -1.87
CA LEU A 276 -13.09 5.21 -2.58
C LEU A 276 -13.07 5.46 -4.09
N MET A 277 -11.97 5.11 -4.75
CA MET A 277 -11.81 5.28 -6.19
C MET A 277 -12.04 3.97 -6.93
N SER A 278 -13.07 3.92 -7.77
CA SER A 278 -13.30 2.81 -8.72
C SER A 278 -13.33 1.41 -8.08
N GLY A 279 -13.87 1.29 -6.86
CA GLY A 279 -14.04 0.01 -6.18
C GLY A 279 -14.91 0.12 -4.93
N SER A 280 -15.49 -1.00 -4.51
CA SER A 280 -16.40 -1.08 -3.37
C SER A 280 -16.48 -2.51 -2.82
N GLY A 281 -16.71 -2.66 -1.51
CA GLY A 281 -17.03 -3.95 -0.88
C GLY A 281 -18.37 -4.58 -1.31
N LEU A 282 -19.12 -3.92 -2.20
CA LEU A 282 -20.31 -4.46 -2.86
C LEU A 282 -20.03 -5.03 -4.26
N SER A 283 -18.81 -4.85 -4.77
CA SER A 283 -18.44 -5.38 -6.08
C SER A 283 -18.41 -6.91 -6.05
N PRO A 284 -18.80 -7.61 -7.13
CA PRO A 284 -18.91 -9.08 -7.13
C PRO A 284 -17.56 -9.80 -6.91
N TRP A 285 -16.44 -9.13 -7.21
CA TRP A 285 -15.08 -9.62 -6.99
C TRP A 285 -14.52 -9.28 -5.60
N SER A 286 -15.26 -8.53 -4.78
CA SER A 286 -14.75 -8.02 -3.50
C SER A 286 -14.76 -9.07 -2.39
N LEU A 287 -15.61 -10.10 -2.51
CA LEU A 287 -15.77 -11.20 -1.56
C LEU A 287 -15.67 -12.55 -2.26
N VAL A 288 -15.20 -13.55 -1.52
CA VAL A 288 -15.16 -14.95 -1.98
C VAL A 288 -16.43 -15.66 -1.52
N ALA A 289 -17.17 -16.24 -2.46
CA ALA A 289 -18.43 -16.94 -2.18
C ALA A 289 -18.22 -18.25 -1.40
N ASP A 290 -17.19 -19.02 -1.73
CA ASP A 290 -16.87 -20.31 -1.11
C ASP A 290 -15.38 -20.37 -0.73
N PRO A 291 -14.99 -19.81 0.42
CA PRO A 291 -13.60 -19.81 0.86
C PRO A 291 -13.06 -21.23 1.14
N ASN A 292 -13.93 -22.15 1.56
CA ASN A 292 -13.54 -23.52 1.94
C ASN A 292 -13.07 -24.30 0.72
N LYS A 293 -13.77 -24.16 -0.41
CA LYS A 293 -13.35 -24.74 -1.69
C LYS A 293 -11.95 -24.29 -2.09
N PHE A 294 -11.66 -22.99 -2.02
CA PHE A 294 -10.34 -22.47 -2.38
C PHE A 294 -9.27 -22.91 -1.37
N ALA A 295 -9.60 -23.00 -0.08
CA ALA A 295 -8.68 -23.54 0.92
C ALA A 295 -8.31 -25.00 0.65
N ALA A 296 -9.27 -25.84 0.26
CA ALA A 296 -9.01 -27.23 -0.11
C ALA A 296 -8.14 -27.36 -1.37
N ILE A 297 -8.34 -26.49 -2.37
CA ILE A 297 -7.49 -26.42 -3.57
C ILE A 297 -6.06 -26.05 -3.19
N VAL A 298 -5.88 -25.01 -2.36
CA VAL A 298 -4.57 -24.59 -1.87
C VAL A 298 -3.90 -25.71 -1.08
N ALA A 299 -4.63 -26.38 -0.19
CA ALA A 299 -4.14 -27.53 0.58
C ALA A 299 -3.58 -28.61 -0.34
N THR A 300 -4.38 -29.02 -1.33
CA THR A 300 -4.00 -30.07 -2.29
C THR A 300 -2.74 -29.70 -3.07
N HIS A 301 -2.63 -28.45 -3.55
CA HIS A 301 -1.44 -27.98 -4.28
C HIS A 301 -0.20 -27.80 -3.39
N ALA A 302 -0.40 -27.60 -2.09
CA ALA A 302 0.67 -27.52 -1.09
C ALA A 302 1.02 -28.90 -0.48
N ASN A 303 0.49 -30.00 -1.02
CA ASN A 303 0.64 -31.35 -0.47
C ASN A 303 0.14 -31.51 0.98
N CYS A 304 -0.82 -30.68 1.39
CA CYS A 304 -1.55 -30.81 2.65
C CYS A 304 -2.89 -31.52 2.41
N SER A 305 -3.30 -32.38 3.34
CA SER A 305 -4.63 -33.01 3.22
C SER A 305 -5.74 -31.95 3.43
N PRO A 306 -6.70 -31.82 2.50
CA PRO A 306 -7.82 -30.89 2.65
C PRO A 306 -8.82 -31.33 3.72
N GLU A 307 -8.75 -32.58 4.19
CA GLU A 307 -9.59 -33.13 5.25
C GLU A 307 -9.10 -32.75 6.66
N LEU A 308 -7.92 -32.12 6.75
CA LEU A 308 -7.38 -31.65 8.03
C LEU A 308 -8.29 -30.59 8.65
N THR A 309 -8.44 -30.66 9.98
CA THR A 309 -9.06 -29.58 10.74
C THR A 309 -8.31 -28.25 10.50
N PRO A 310 -8.98 -27.09 10.57
CA PRO A 310 -8.35 -25.81 10.24
C PRO A 310 -7.00 -25.54 10.94
N PRO A 311 -6.83 -25.85 12.25
CA PRO A 311 -5.53 -25.65 12.91
C PRO A 311 -4.42 -26.55 12.35
N LEU A 312 -4.73 -27.81 12.01
CA LEU A 312 -3.76 -28.75 11.44
C LEU A 312 -3.43 -28.39 9.98
N LEU A 313 -4.43 -27.94 9.22
CA LEU A 313 -4.22 -27.46 7.86
C LEU A 313 -3.30 -26.24 7.85
N LEU A 314 -3.56 -25.24 8.70
CA LEU A 314 -2.70 -24.07 8.81
C LEU A 314 -1.29 -24.42 9.29
N ARG A 315 -1.14 -25.42 10.17
CA ARG A 315 0.18 -25.92 10.56
C ARG A 315 0.91 -26.52 9.37
N CYS A 316 0.26 -27.36 8.58
CA CYS A 316 0.84 -27.95 7.38
C CYS A 316 1.26 -26.88 6.37
N LEU A 317 0.42 -25.87 6.12
CA LEU A 317 0.70 -24.77 5.19
C LEU A 317 1.79 -23.78 5.67
N ARG A 318 2.23 -23.88 6.93
CA ARG A 318 3.33 -23.06 7.48
C ARG A 318 4.70 -23.68 7.22
N GLU A 319 4.75 -25.00 7.13
CA GLU A 319 5.96 -25.76 6.82
C GLU A 319 6.33 -25.63 5.33
#